data_AF-A0A357MC80-F1
#
_entry.id   AF-A0A357MC80-F1
#
_cell.length_a   1.000
_cell.length_b   1.000
_cell.length_c   1.000
_cell.angle_alpha   90.00
_cell.angle_beta   90.00
_cell.angle_gamma   90.00
#
_symmetry.space_group_name_H-M   'P 1'
#
loop_
_entity.id
_entity.type
_entity.pdbx_description
1 polymer ?
#
loop_
_entity_poly.entity_id
_entity_poly.type
_entity_poly.pdbx_seq_one_letter_code
_entity_poly.pdbx_strand_id
1 'polypeptide(L)'
;KLIKSGAHSNQLKSVYPTLTYVVHTTIATGVYPDKHGIHHNNPFQPFVKEKEQSWFWFRNAVKVPTIYDAAREHNMSTAGILWPVSGKSSIQYNIPEIRA
;
A
#
# COMPACT_ATOMS: atom_id res chain seq x y z
N LYS A 1 -13.42 6.50 -23.26
CA LYS A 1 -14.60 7.16 -22.64
C LYS A 1 -14.20 7.96 -21.41
N LEU A 2 -13.61 7.36 -20.36
CA LEU A 2 -13.19 8.06 -19.12
C LEU A 2 -12.37 9.34 -19.34
N ILE A 3 -11.33 9.31 -20.18
CA ILE A 3 -10.53 10.50 -20.50
C ILE A 3 -11.35 11.62 -21.15
N LYS A 4 -12.33 11.27 -22.00
CA LYS A 4 -13.13 12.25 -22.76
C LYS A 4 -14.22 12.90 -21.91
N SER A 5 -14.74 12.19 -20.92
CA SER A 5 -15.95 12.57 -20.16
C SER A 5 -15.73 12.63 -18.65
N GLY A 6 -14.48 12.66 -18.18
CA GLY A 6 -14.11 12.71 -16.77
C GLY A 6 -12.99 13.71 -16.52
N ALA A 7 -12.47 13.71 -15.29
CA ALA A 7 -11.27 14.47 -14.95
C ALA A 7 -10.02 13.61 -15.19
N HIS A 8 -9.00 14.18 -15.83
CA HIS A 8 -7.70 13.53 -16.02
C HIS A 8 -6.55 14.52 -15.79
N SER A 9 -5.37 13.99 -15.51
CA SER A 9 -4.11 14.73 -15.50
C SER A 9 -3.14 14.06 -16.47
N ASN A 10 -2.37 14.86 -17.20
CA ASN A 10 -1.25 14.38 -18.02
C ASN A 10 0.05 14.22 -17.22
N GLN A 11 0.05 14.63 -15.95
CA GLN A 11 1.22 14.59 -15.08
C GLN A 11 0.87 14.00 -13.72
N LEU A 12 1.73 13.09 -13.25
CA LEU A 12 1.70 12.53 -11.91
C LEU A 12 3.14 12.45 -11.40
N LYS A 13 3.42 13.10 -10.27
CA LYS A 13 4.68 12.92 -9.56
C LYS A 13 4.48 11.82 -8.51
N SER A 14 5.22 10.73 -8.68
CA SER A 14 5.25 9.64 -7.70
C SER A 14 6.12 10.01 -6.48
N VAL A 15 6.34 9.05 -5.59
CA VAL A 15 7.25 9.15 -4.45
C VAL A 15 8.62 8.56 -4.76
N TYR A 16 9.63 8.99 -4.02
CA TYR A 16 10.96 8.37 -4.04
C TYR A 16 11.14 7.50 -2.78
N PRO A 17 11.61 6.25 -2.91
CA PRO A 17 11.89 5.53 -4.16
C PRO A 17 10.61 5.06 -4.86
N THR A 18 10.63 5.02 -6.20
CA THR A 18 9.47 4.65 -7.04
C THR A 18 9.28 3.13 -7.13
N LEU A 19 9.11 2.49 -5.97
CA LEU A 19 8.88 1.04 -5.84
C LEU A 19 7.41 0.76 -5.55
N THR A 20 6.90 -0.39 -6.03
CA THR A 20 5.48 -0.76 -5.96
C THR A 20 4.88 -0.54 -4.58
N TYR A 21 5.44 -1.15 -3.52
CA TYR A 21 4.86 -1.09 -2.19
C TYR A 21 4.99 0.29 -1.55
N VAL A 22 6.04 1.03 -1.89
CA VAL A 22 6.26 2.39 -1.44
C VAL A 22 5.16 3.29 -1.99
N VAL A 23 4.94 3.24 -3.31
CA VAL A 23 3.89 4.02 -3.99
C VAL A 23 2.49 3.64 -3.49
N HIS A 24 2.16 2.35 -3.38
CA HIS A 24 0.83 1.93 -2.96
C HIS A 24 0.56 2.24 -1.48
N THR A 25 1.58 2.19 -0.62
CA THR A 25 1.42 2.61 0.78
C THR A 25 1.24 4.12 0.87
N THR A 26 1.96 4.91 0.07
CA THR A 26 1.70 6.36 -0.03
C THR A 26 0.27 6.64 -0.47
N ILE A 27 -0.25 5.95 -1.49
CA ILE A 27 -1.65 6.13 -1.95
C ILE A 27 -2.63 5.81 -0.82
N ALA A 28 -2.40 4.71 -0.08
CA ALA A 28 -3.28 4.27 0.98
C ALA A 28 -3.23 5.16 2.24
N THR A 29 -2.16 5.92 2.45
CA THR A 29 -1.92 6.69 3.70
C THR A 29 -1.93 8.21 3.51
N GLY A 30 -1.75 8.69 2.28
CA GLY A 30 -1.64 10.13 1.97
C GLY A 30 -0.36 10.79 2.47
N VAL A 31 0.65 10.04 2.92
CA VAL A 31 1.92 10.58 3.43
C VAL A 31 3.13 9.98 2.70
N TYR A 32 4.30 10.59 2.87
CA TYR A 32 5.55 10.11 2.27
C TYR A 32 6.16 8.90 3.02
N PRO A 33 7.13 8.20 2.41
CA PRO A 33 7.74 6.99 2.97
C PRO A 33 8.38 7.15 4.35
N ASP A 34 8.97 8.31 4.64
CA ASP A 34 9.51 8.68 5.96
C ASP A 34 8.46 8.59 7.08
N LYS A 35 7.18 8.84 6.75
CA LYS A 35 6.07 8.77 7.71
C LYS A 35 5.45 7.38 7.76
N HIS A 36 5.07 6.79 6.63
CA HIS A 36 4.38 5.49 6.63
C HIS A 36 5.31 4.30 6.90
N GLY A 37 6.63 4.46 6.70
CA GLY A 37 7.66 3.49 7.10
C GLY A 37 7.96 2.38 6.08
N ILE A 38 7.36 2.42 4.88
CA ILE A 38 7.60 1.44 3.81
C ILE A 38 8.51 2.09 2.78
N HIS A 39 9.79 1.73 2.79
CA HIS A 39 10.82 2.33 1.93
C HIS A 39 11.27 1.44 0.77
N HIS A 40 10.86 0.16 0.78
CA HIS A 40 11.20 -0.83 -0.22
C HIS A 40 10.08 -1.88 -0.27
N ASN A 41 10.05 -2.75 -1.29
CA ASN A 41 9.11 -3.88 -1.33
C ASN A 41 9.44 -4.96 -0.28
N ASN A 42 10.72 -5.05 0.07
CA ASN A 42 11.29 -6.03 1.00
C ASN A 42 11.85 -5.31 2.24
N PRO A 43 11.69 -5.87 3.45
CA PRO A 43 12.47 -5.44 4.59
C PRO A 43 13.96 -5.72 4.35
N PHE A 44 14.82 -4.97 5.06
CA PHE A 44 16.27 -5.12 4.96
C PHE A 44 16.71 -6.49 5.49
N GLN A 45 17.28 -7.31 4.61
CA GLN A 45 17.65 -8.70 4.86
C GLN A 45 19.02 -9.01 4.19
N PRO A 46 20.14 -8.42 4.68
CA PRO A 46 21.42 -8.40 3.96
C PRO A 46 22.08 -9.77 3.80
N PHE A 47 21.71 -10.75 4.62
CA PHE A 47 22.26 -12.10 4.60
C PHE A 47 21.30 -13.14 4.01
N VAL A 48 20.14 -12.71 3.50
CA VAL A 48 19.15 -13.57 2.86
C VAL A 48 19.24 -13.40 1.36
N LYS A 49 19.35 -14.53 0.64
CA LYS A 49 19.35 -14.52 -0.83
C LYS A 49 18.06 -13.88 -1.34
N GLU A 50 18.15 -13.10 -2.41
CA GLU A 50 17.02 -12.34 -2.96
C GLU A 50 15.75 -13.18 -3.15
N LYS A 51 15.88 -14.41 -3.68
CA LYS A 51 14.75 -15.33 -3.92
C LYS A 51 14.02 -15.79 -2.65
N GLU A 52 14.69 -15.68 -1.49
CA GLU A 52 14.22 -16.12 -0.17
C GLU A 52 13.81 -14.92 0.71
N GLN A 53 13.98 -13.69 0.23
CA GLN A 53 13.64 -12.51 0.99
C GLN A 53 12.13 -12.42 1.21
N SER A 54 11.76 -12.09 2.46
CA SER A 54 10.38 -11.70 2.79
C SER A 54 10.01 -10.39 2.09
N TRP A 55 8.72 -10.11 1.98
CA TRP A 55 8.19 -8.82 1.50
C TRP A 55 7.32 -8.19 2.57
N PHE A 56 7.01 -6.89 2.43
CA PHE A 56 6.03 -6.24 3.31
C PHE A 56 4.61 -6.64 2.95
N TRP A 57 4.18 -7.80 3.45
CA TRP A 57 2.84 -8.32 3.20
C TRP A 57 1.76 -7.69 4.07
N PHE A 58 2.12 -7.30 5.30
CA PHE A 58 1.15 -7.08 6.38
C PHE A 58 0.98 -5.62 6.76
N ARG A 59 -0.26 -5.25 7.12
CA ARG A 59 -0.65 -3.91 7.58
C ARG A 59 0.18 -3.39 8.75
N ASN A 60 0.63 -4.28 9.64
CA ASN A 60 1.38 -3.90 10.84
C ASN A 60 2.74 -3.24 10.54
N ALA A 61 3.26 -3.36 9.32
CA ALA A 61 4.45 -2.65 8.88
C ALA A 61 4.21 -1.15 8.61
N VAL A 62 2.96 -0.75 8.35
CA VAL A 62 2.57 0.64 8.09
C VAL A 62 2.36 1.38 9.41
N LYS A 63 3.13 2.46 9.62
CA LYS A 63 3.20 3.17 10.92
C LYS A 63 2.11 4.21 11.17
N VAL A 64 1.29 4.50 10.16
CA VAL A 64 0.26 5.55 10.20
C VAL A 64 -1.10 4.98 9.81
N PRO A 65 -2.21 5.66 10.13
CA PRO A 65 -3.54 5.28 9.64
C PRO A 65 -3.61 5.29 8.11
N THR A 66 -4.45 4.43 7.56
CA THR A 66 -4.76 4.39 6.13
C THR A 66 -6.17 4.93 5.86
N ILE A 67 -6.49 5.16 4.59
CA ILE A 67 -7.84 5.53 4.16
C ILE A 67 -8.89 4.47 4.53
N TYR A 68 -8.52 3.19 4.53
CA TYR A 68 -9.44 2.12 4.91
C TYR A 68 -9.60 2.02 6.44
N ASP A 69 -8.61 2.45 7.23
CA ASP A 69 -8.76 2.60 8.67
C ASP A 69 -9.77 3.72 8.99
N ALA A 70 -9.59 4.89 8.36
CA ALA A 70 -10.52 6.02 8.50
C ALA A 70 -11.95 5.67 8.06
N ALA A 71 -12.11 4.96 6.93
CA ALA A 71 -13.42 4.49 6.48
C ALA A 71 -14.09 3.58 7.51
N ARG A 72 -13.33 2.68 8.14
CA ARG A 72 -13.85 1.78 9.17
C ARG A 72 -14.22 2.50 10.46
N GLU A 73 -13.45 3.50 10.89
CA GLU A 73 -13.78 4.37 12.03
C GLU A 73 -15.12 5.09 11.84
N HIS A 74 -15.48 5.39 10.60
CA HIS A 74 -16.77 5.98 10.21
C HIS A 74 -17.84 4.94 9.80
N ASN A 75 -17.68 3.68 10.18
CA ASN A 75 -18.63 2.58 9.90
C ASN A 75 -18.92 2.35 8.41
N MET A 76 -17.97 2.68 7.53
CA MET A 76 -18.09 2.43 6.09
C MET A 76 -17.57 1.04 5.74
N SER A 77 -18.23 0.38 4.78
CA SER A 77 -17.74 -0.88 4.22
C SER A 77 -16.57 -0.64 3.27
N THR A 78 -15.57 -1.52 3.34
CA THR A 78 -14.38 -1.48 2.49
C THR A 78 -14.10 -2.82 1.84
N ALA A 79 -13.63 -2.80 0.60
CA ALA A 79 -13.19 -3.98 -0.13
C ALA A 79 -11.82 -3.72 -0.76
N GLY A 80 -10.95 -4.73 -0.70
CA GLY A 80 -9.58 -4.66 -1.22
C GLY A 80 -9.27 -5.91 -2.03
N ILE A 81 -8.73 -5.72 -3.24
CA ILE A 81 -8.34 -6.80 -4.14
C ILE A 81 -6.87 -6.61 -4.48
N LEU A 82 -6.04 -7.53 -4.01
CA LEU A 82 -4.60 -7.59 -4.24
C LEU A 82 -3.88 -6.26 -3.98
N TRP A 83 -4.32 -5.50 -2.97
CA TRP A 83 -3.63 -4.27 -2.58
C TRP A 83 -2.38 -4.59 -1.76
N PRO A 84 -1.20 -4.02 -2.08
CA PRO A 84 0.02 -4.23 -1.32
C PRO A 84 -0.08 -3.88 0.16
N VAL A 85 0.70 -4.57 1.00
CA VAL A 85 0.85 -4.27 2.45
C VAL A 85 -0.49 -4.28 3.20
N SER A 86 -1.47 -5.06 2.74
CA SER A 86 -2.84 -5.11 3.28
C SER A 86 -3.16 -6.40 4.04
N GLY A 87 -2.21 -7.33 4.17
CA GLY A 87 -2.40 -8.56 4.95
C GLY A 87 -2.80 -8.25 6.38
N LYS A 88 -3.89 -8.86 6.87
CA LYS A 88 -4.51 -8.59 8.18
C LYS A 88 -4.85 -7.10 8.41
N SER A 89 -5.15 -6.35 7.35
CA SER A 89 -5.62 -4.97 7.46
C SER A 89 -7.05 -4.87 8.00
N SER A 90 -7.51 -3.64 8.23
CA SER A 90 -8.87 -3.36 8.67
C SER A 90 -9.90 -3.37 7.53
N ILE A 91 -9.50 -3.67 6.28
CA ILE A 91 -10.40 -3.82 5.14
C ILE A 91 -11.42 -4.94 5.42
N GLN A 92 -12.71 -4.67 5.26
CA GLN A 92 -13.78 -5.61 5.62
C GLN A 92 -13.80 -6.85 4.71
N TYR A 93 -13.75 -6.64 3.39
CA TYR A 93 -13.68 -7.71 2.39
C TYR A 93 -12.31 -7.68 1.70
N ASN A 94 -11.33 -8.35 2.30
CA ASN A 94 -9.94 -8.24 1.88
C ASN A 94 -9.41 -9.52 1.22
N ILE A 95 -8.99 -9.41 -0.04
CA ILE A 95 -8.18 -10.39 -0.75
C ILE A 95 -6.78 -9.77 -0.86
N PRO A 96 -5.89 -9.94 0.12
CA PRO A 96 -4.61 -9.23 0.14
C PRO A 96 -3.64 -9.81 -0.91
N GLU A 97 -2.72 -8.97 -1.37
CA GLU A 97 -1.59 -9.45 -2.18
C GLU A 97 -0.55 -10.06 -1.24
N ILE A 98 -0.56 -11.39 -1.17
CA ILE A 98 0.38 -12.19 -0.40
C ILE A 98 0.80 -13.39 -1.24
N ARG A 99 2.09 -13.74 -1.19
CA ARG A 99 2.57 -15.00 -1.76
C ARG A 99 2.22 -16.15 -0.81
N ALA A 100 1.48 -17.13 -1.32
CA ALA A 100 1.22 -18.41 -0.65
C ALA A 100 2.41 -19.37 -0.79
#